data_AF-A0A2E8T1U1-F1
#
_entry.id   AF-A0A2E8T1U1-F1
#
_cell.length_a   1.000
_cell.length_b   1.000
_cell.length_c   1.000
_cell.angle_alpha   90.00
_cell.angle_beta   90.00
_cell.angle_gamma   90.00
#
_symmetry.space_group_name_H-M   'P 1'
#
loop_
_entity.id
_entity.type
_entity.pdbx_description
1 polymer ?
#
loop_
_entity_poly.entity_id
_entity_poly.type
_entity_poly.pdbx_seq_one_letter_code
_entity_poly.pdbx_strand_id
1 'polypeptide(L)'
;ELQARAVEFVEREAQRINEALDNLKVADDLRNFEYISLGMMLKLAENEVLSLDDLADLDSDELVALLSEHGLEDDTEAGDIIMAARAHWFDDEPEAGEASDAAEGDAATEAAPEAVSEAASGDEPAAS
;
A
#
# COMPACT_ATOMS: atom_id res chain seq x y z
N GLU A 1 5.62 2.49 -43.91
CA GLU A 1 5.32 1.04 -43.99
C GLU A 1 5.84 0.26 -42.78
N LEU A 2 7.11 0.41 -42.36
CA LEU A 2 7.62 -0.27 -41.15
C LEU A 2 6.91 0.15 -39.85
N GLN A 3 6.59 1.44 -39.70
CA GLN A 3 5.84 1.95 -38.54
C GLN A 3 4.44 1.33 -38.44
N ALA A 4 3.75 1.16 -39.57
CA ALA A 4 2.41 0.53 -39.59
C ALA A 4 2.47 -0.92 -39.06
N ARG A 5 3.48 -1.69 -39.47
CA ARG A 5 3.69 -3.06 -38.98
C ARG A 5 4.06 -3.13 -37.49
N ALA A 6 4.83 -2.16 -37.00
CA ALA A 6 5.19 -2.09 -35.58
C ALA A 6 3.96 -1.79 -34.71
N VAL A 7 3.09 -0.88 -35.17
CA VAL A 7 1.83 -0.55 -34.48
C VAL A 7 0.90 -1.78 -34.46
N GLU A 8 0.71 -2.45 -35.59
CA GLU A 8 -0.11 -3.68 -35.67
C GLU A 8 0.37 -4.79 -34.71
N PHE A 9 1.68 -4.91 -34.51
CA PHE A 9 2.24 -5.88 -33.57
C PHE A 9 1.92 -5.52 -32.12
N VAL A 10 2.11 -4.25 -31.75
CA VAL A 10 1.81 -3.76 -30.39
C VAL A 10 0.32 -3.89 -30.09
N GLU A 11 -0.56 -3.55 -31.03
CA GLU A 11 -2.01 -3.69 -30.87
C GLU A 11 -2.43 -5.16 -30.68
N ARG A 12 -1.85 -6.08 -31.46
CA ARG A 12 -2.13 -7.52 -31.33
C ARG A 12 -1.63 -8.06 -29.99
N GLU A 13 -0.46 -7.61 -29.55
CA GLU A 13 0.07 -8.02 -28.26
C GLU A 13 -0.79 -7.47 -27.11
N ALA A 14 -1.23 -6.21 -27.20
CA ALA A 14 -2.16 -5.63 -26.24
C ALA A 14 -3.49 -6.39 -26.20
N GLN A 15 -4.04 -6.79 -27.35
CA GLN A 15 -5.25 -7.63 -27.41
C GLN A 15 -5.04 -8.99 -26.73
N ARG A 16 -3.92 -9.65 -27.04
CA ARG A 16 -3.57 -10.95 -26.43
C ARG A 16 -3.49 -10.85 -24.90
N ILE A 17 -2.89 -9.78 -24.39
CA ILE A 17 -2.79 -9.56 -22.94
C ILE A 17 -4.17 -9.26 -22.35
N ASN A 18 -4.98 -8.40 -22.96
CA ASN A 18 -6.34 -8.11 -22.48
C ASN A 18 -7.20 -9.38 -22.40
N GLU A 19 -7.16 -10.23 -23.43
CA GLU A 19 -7.84 -11.53 -23.40
C GLU A 19 -7.36 -12.42 -22.24
N ALA A 20 -6.04 -12.42 -21.96
CA ALA A 20 -5.50 -13.17 -20.82
C ALA A 20 -6.01 -12.61 -19.48
N LEU A 21 -6.02 -11.29 -19.31
CA LEU A 21 -6.55 -10.62 -18.12
C LEU A 21 -8.04 -10.88 -17.92
N ASP A 22 -8.83 -10.93 -19.00
CA ASP A 22 -10.26 -11.26 -18.96
C ASP A 22 -10.46 -12.70 -18.47
N ASN A 23 -9.64 -13.64 -18.96
CA ASN A 23 -9.69 -15.05 -18.53
C ASN A 23 -9.30 -15.24 -17.07
N LEU A 24 -8.34 -14.45 -16.58
CA LEU A 24 -7.90 -14.43 -15.19
C LEU A 24 -8.89 -13.69 -14.26
N LYS A 25 -9.91 -13.03 -14.82
CA LYS A 25 -10.93 -12.26 -14.09
C LYS A 25 -10.34 -11.12 -13.26
N VAL A 26 -9.36 -10.44 -13.83
CA VAL A 26 -8.79 -9.22 -13.24
C VAL A 26 -9.86 -8.16 -13.11
N ALA A 27 -9.99 -7.59 -11.93
CA ALA A 27 -10.98 -6.60 -11.57
C ALA A 27 -10.72 -5.23 -12.23
N ASP A 28 -11.79 -4.45 -12.37
CA ASP A 28 -11.77 -3.18 -13.11
C ASP A 28 -10.96 -2.09 -12.39
N ASP A 29 -10.84 -2.18 -11.06
CA ASP A 29 -10.03 -1.29 -10.22
C ASP A 29 -8.54 -1.37 -10.59
N LEU A 30 -7.99 -2.59 -10.70
CA LEU A 30 -6.62 -2.83 -11.12
C LEU A 30 -6.41 -2.42 -12.58
N ARG A 31 -7.43 -2.64 -13.44
CA ARG A 31 -7.38 -2.22 -14.86
C ARG A 31 -7.33 -0.71 -15.05
N ASN A 32 -7.95 0.03 -14.15
CA ASN A 32 -7.98 1.49 -14.17
C ASN A 32 -6.78 2.12 -13.47
N PHE A 33 -5.86 1.31 -12.93
CA PHE A 33 -4.69 1.80 -12.20
C PHE A 33 -3.59 2.24 -13.17
N GLU A 34 -3.35 3.55 -13.26
CA GLU A 34 -2.47 4.16 -14.27
C GLU A 34 -0.96 3.97 -13.99
N TYR A 35 -0.60 3.55 -12.78
CA TYR A 35 0.80 3.41 -12.36
C TYR A 35 1.45 2.10 -12.82
N ILE A 36 0.69 1.18 -13.42
CA ILE A 36 1.20 -0.10 -13.94
C ILE A 36 0.90 -0.26 -15.43
N SER A 37 1.83 -0.88 -16.15
CA SER A 37 1.61 -1.22 -17.56
C SER A 37 0.78 -2.50 -17.72
N LEU A 38 0.20 -2.70 -18.91
CA LEU A 38 -0.56 -3.90 -19.25
C LEU A 38 0.25 -5.20 -19.07
N GLY A 39 1.55 -5.17 -19.38
CA GLY A 39 2.43 -6.32 -19.18
C GLY A 39 2.69 -6.62 -17.71
N MET A 40 2.87 -5.58 -16.89
CA MET A 40 3.01 -5.74 -15.44
C MET A 40 1.72 -6.29 -14.81
N MET A 41 0.56 -5.79 -15.24
CA MET A 41 -0.74 -6.28 -14.79
C MET A 41 -0.95 -7.76 -15.10
N LEU A 42 -0.54 -8.24 -16.28
CA LEU A 42 -0.59 -9.67 -16.60
C LEU A 42 0.28 -10.47 -15.64
N LYS A 43 1.48 -9.98 -15.33
CA LYS A 43 2.39 -10.66 -14.42
C LYS A 43 1.84 -10.72 -12.99
N LEU A 44 1.20 -9.65 -12.53
CA LEU A 44 0.49 -9.62 -11.24
C LEU A 44 -0.65 -10.64 -11.24
N ALA A 45 -1.47 -10.67 -12.29
CA ALA A 45 -2.59 -11.60 -12.40
C ALA A 45 -2.16 -13.09 -12.43
N GLU A 46 -1.01 -13.39 -13.03
CA GLU A 46 -0.40 -14.74 -12.99
C GLU A 46 0.01 -15.17 -11.57
N ASN A 47 0.23 -14.22 -10.66
CA ASN A 47 0.58 -14.44 -9.25
C ASN A 47 -0.62 -14.24 -8.31
N GLU A 48 -1.84 -14.39 -8.81
CA GLU A 48 -3.09 -14.29 -8.04
C GLU A 48 -3.41 -12.87 -7.51
N VAL A 49 -2.72 -11.83 -8.01
CA VAL A 49 -3.04 -10.42 -7.72
C VAL A 49 -4.04 -9.92 -8.77
N LEU A 50 -5.33 -9.98 -8.44
CA LEU A 50 -6.42 -9.77 -9.40
C LEU A 50 -7.15 -8.44 -9.21
N SER A 51 -6.96 -7.76 -8.08
CA SER A 51 -7.62 -6.51 -7.71
C SER A 51 -6.63 -5.46 -7.21
N LEU A 52 -7.09 -4.21 -7.06
CA LEU A 52 -6.28 -3.14 -6.50
C LEU A 52 -6.02 -3.36 -5.00
N ASP A 53 -6.92 -4.06 -4.31
CA ASP A 53 -6.76 -4.52 -2.93
C ASP A 53 -5.63 -5.54 -2.79
N ASP A 54 -5.60 -6.57 -3.65
CA ASP A 54 -4.52 -7.56 -3.67
C ASP A 54 -3.16 -6.91 -3.92
N LEU A 55 -3.12 -5.85 -4.75
CA LEU A 55 -1.90 -5.08 -4.99
C LEU A 55 -1.51 -4.23 -3.77
N ALA A 56 -2.48 -3.63 -3.07
CA ALA A 56 -2.25 -2.79 -1.89
C ALA A 56 -1.72 -3.59 -0.68
N ASP A 57 -2.04 -4.88 -0.63
CA ASP A 57 -1.58 -5.83 0.40
C ASP A 57 -0.13 -6.28 0.21
N LEU A 58 0.46 -6.11 -0.98
CA LEU A 58 1.86 -6.46 -1.24
C LEU A 58 2.84 -5.49 -0.54
N ASP A 59 4.03 -6.01 -0.28
CA ASP A 59 5.19 -5.22 0.13
C ASP A 59 6.00 -4.77 -1.09
N SER A 60 6.74 -3.65 -0.97
CA SER A 60 7.57 -3.11 -2.06
C SER A 60 8.59 -4.12 -2.59
N ASP A 61 9.28 -4.85 -1.70
CA ASP A 61 10.24 -5.90 -2.04
C ASP A 61 9.59 -7.04 -2.86
N GLU A 62 8.35 -7.40 -2.51
CA GLU A 62 7.59 -8.45 -3.21
C GLU A 62 7.19 -7.97 -4.60
N LEU A 63 6.72 -6.72 -4.72
CA LEU A 63 6.36 -6.13 -6.00
C LEU A 63 7.57 -6.04 -6.94
N VAL A 64 8.74 -5.62 -6.45
CA VAL A 64 10.01 -5.62 -7.20
C VAL A 64 10.35 -7.03 -7.66
N ALA A 65 10.25 -8.03 -6.78
CA ALA A 65 10.54 -9.41 -7.15
C ALA A 65 9.65 -9.91 -8.30
N LEU A 66 8.35 -9.59 -8.27
CA LEU A 66 7.39 -9.97 -9.31
C LEU A 66 7.59 -9.22 -10.63
N LEU A 67 7.95 -7.94 -10.58
CA LEU A 67 7.98 -7.04 -11.74
C LEU A 67 9.38 -6.66 -12.23
N SER A 68 10.44 -7.21 -11.62
CA SER A 68 11.83 -7.01 -12.08
C SER A 68 12.02 -7.36 -13.56
N GLU A 69 11.38 -8.41 -14.06
CA GLU A 69 11.41 -8.80 -15.48
C GLU A 69 10.78 -7.75 -16.41
N HIS A 70 9.92 -6.88 -15.86
CA HIS A 70 9.23 -5.80 -16.55
C HIS A 70 9.88 -4.43 -16.34
N GLY A 71 11.04 -4.37 -15.67
CA GLY A 71 11.83 -3.15 -15.48
C GLY A 71 11.59 -2.42 -14.17
N LEU A 72 10.78 -2.95 -13.25
CA LEU A 72 10.62 -2.41 -11.91
C LEU A 72 11.72 -2.96 -10.99
N GLU A 73 12.87 -2.30 -10.97
CA GLU A 73 14.03 -2.71 -10.16
C GLU A 73 14.25 -1.85 -8.91
N ASP A 74 13.59 -0.69 -8.84
CA ASP A 74 13.71 0.26 -7.71
C ASP A 74 12.61 0.03 -6.68
N ASP A 75 13.02 -0.29 -5.45
CA ASP A 75 12.12 -0.44 -4.29
C ASP A 75 11.36 0.86 -3.98
N THR A 76 11.95 2.02 -4.29
CA THR A 76 11.29 3.33 -4.10
C THR A 76 10.08 3.46 -5.02
N GLU A 77 10.25 3.13 -6.30
CA GLU A 77 9.18 3.17 -7.30
C GLU A 77 8.08 2.15 -6.97
N ALA A 78 8.46 0.94 -6.55
CA ALA A 78 7.52 -0.06 -6.06
C ALA A 78 6.74 0.44 -4.85
N GLY A 79 7.40 1.06 -3.88
CA GLY A 79 6.76 1.68 -2.72
C GLY A 79 5.77 2.77 -3.09
N ASP A 80 6.11 3.62 -4.07
CA ASP A 80 5.20 4.66 -4.57
C ASP A 80 3.94 4.04 -5.20
N ILE A 81 4.09 2.94 -5.95
CA ILE A 81 2.97 2.19 -6.53
C ILE A 81 2.09 1.60 -5.42
N ILE A 82 2.68 0.95 -4.41
CA ILE A 82 1.94 0.38 -3.27
C ILE A 82 1.21 1.46 -2.48
N MET A 83 1.85 2.62 -2.25
CA MET A 83 1.20 3.76 -1.60
C MET A 83 0.03 4.31 -2.41
N ALA A 84 0.18 4.42 -3.74
CA ALA A 84 -0.90 4.84 -4.63
C ALA A 84 -2.05 3.81 -4.66
N ALA A 85 -1.74 2.51 -4.63
CA ALA A 85 -2.76 1.47 -4.48
C ALA A 85 -3.49 1.63 -3.15
N ARG A 86 -2.80 1.76 -2.02
CA ARG A 86 -3.41 1.97 -0.69
C ARG A 86 -4.22 3.25 -0.57
N ALA A 87 -3.96 4.26 -1.40
CA ALA A 87 -4.78 5.47 -1.45
C ALA A 87 -6.24 5.16 -1.79
N HIS A 88 -6.53 4.07 -2.52
CA HIS A 88 -7.91 3.67 -2.84
C HIS A 88 -8.75 3.35 -1.59
N TRP A 89 -8.13 2.83 -0.52
CA TRP A 89 -8.80 2.59 0.76
C TRP A 89 -9.30 3.88 1.42
N PHE A 90 -8.74 5.03 1.03
CA PHE A 90 -9.09 6.35 1.55
C PHE A 90 -9.97 7.14 0.57
N ASP A 91 -9.99 6.81 -0.72
CA ASP A 91 -10.85 7.46 -1.72
C ASP A 91 -12.30 6.92 -1.72
N ASP A 92 -12.52 5.74 -1.12
CA ASP A 92 -13.86 5.16 -0.86
C ASP A 92 -14.49 5.68 0.45
N GLU A 93 -13.95 6.74 1.05
CA GLU A 93 -14.65 7.45 2.11
C GLU A 93 -15.90 8.09 1.49
N PRO A 94 -17.14 7.72 1.89
CA PRO A 94 -18.29 8.50 1.45
C PRO A 94 -18.02 9.93 1.90
N GLU A 95 -18.21 10.92 1.03
CA GLU A 95 -18.40 12.30 1.48
C GLU A 95 -19.66 12.32 2.38
N ALA A 96 -19.47 11.92 3.63
CA ALA A 96 -20.45 11.97 4.68
C ALA A 96 -20.53 13.44 5.07
N GLY A 97 -21.43 14.14 4.38
CA GLY A 97 -21.94 15.42 4.83
C GLY A 97 -22.26 15.38 6.33
N GLU A 98 -21.92 16.48 6.99
CA GLU A 98 -22.16 16.76 8.41
C GLU A 98 -23.51 16.24 8.92
N ALA A 99 -23.51 15.37 9.94
CA ALA A 99 -24.31 15.51 11.16
C ALA A 99 -24.15 14.33 12.14
N SER A 100 -23.54 14.64 13.29
CA SER A 100 -23.94 14.22 14.65
C SER A 100 -24.14 12.73 14.95
N ASP A 101 -23.20 12.16 15.71
CA ASP A 101 -23.58 11.60 17.02
C ASP A 101 -22.54 11.97 18.08
N ALA A 102 -23.04 12.61 19.13
CA ALA A 102 -22.32 12.95 20.33
C ALA A 102 -22.78 12.01 21.46
N ALA A 103 -21.85 11.66 22.34
CA ALA A 103 -21.93 10.76 23.51
C ALA A 103 -21.51 9.32 23.18
N GLU A 104 -20.48 8.74 23.79
CA GLU A 104 -20.32 8.68 25.24
C GLU A 104 -18.94 9.12 25.73
N GLY A 105 -18.95 9.93 26.79
CA GLY A 105 -17.79 10.09 27.65
C GLY A 105 -17.75 8.97 28.68
N ASP A 106 -16.56 8.51 29.00
CA ASP A 106 -16.23 8.10 30.37
C ASP A 106 -14.86 8.67 30.73
N ALA A 107 -14.91 9.83 31.37
CA ALA A 107 -13.79 10.42 32.07
C ALA A 107 -13.86 9.96 33.52
N ALA A 108 -13.14 8.88 33.86
CA ALA A 108 -12.77 8.59 35.24
C ALA A 108 -11.33 9.07 35.48
N THR A 109 -11.21 10.37 35.78
CA THR A 109 -10.09 10.90 36.56
C THR A 109 -10.30 10.47 38.01
N GLU A 110 -9.42 9.64 38.56
CA GLU A 110 -9.09 9.72 39.98
C GLU A 110 -7.59 9.99 40.12
N ALA A 111 -7.28 11.19 40.58
CA ALA A 111 -5.96 11.64 40.95
C ALA A 111 -5.63 11.17 42.37
N ALA A 112 -4.43 10.63 42.57
CA ALA A 112 -3.69 10.78 43.81
C ALA A 112 -2.17 10.78 43.53
N PRO A 113 -1.48 11.91 43.74
CA PRO A 113 -0.03 12.00 43.65
C PRO A 113 0.58 11.66 45.02
N GLU A 114 1.41 10.62 45.10
CA GLU A 114 2.31 10.44 46.24
C GLU A 114 3.71 10.83 45.84
N ALA A 115 4.08 12.03 46.29
CA ALA A 115 5.40 12.60 46.20
C ALA A 115 6.23 12.19 47.42
N VAL A 116 7.44 11.70 47.15
CA VAL A 116 8.69 11.83 47.93
C VAL A 116 8.74 11.25 49.36
N SER A 117 9.68 10.32 49.54
CA SER A 117 10.48 10.21 50.77
C SER A 117 11.93 10.06 50.36
N GLU A 118 12.60 11.20 50.26
CA GLU A 118 14.05 11.34 50.27
C GLU A 118 14.56 11.03 51.68
N ALA A 119 15.48 10.09 51.82
CA ALA A 119 16.38 10.01 52.96
C ALA A 119 17.75 9.56 52.47
N ALA A 120 18.51 10.55 52.00
CA ALA A 120 19.95 10.50 51.95
C ALA A 120 20.48 10.15 53.36
N SER A 121 21.27 9.08 53.46
CA SER A 121 22.25 8.98 54.52
C SER A 121 23.55 9.56 53.97
N GLY A 122 23.84 10.82 54.32
CA GLY A 122 25.22 11.30 54.40
C GLY A 122 26.02 10.43 55.38
N ASP A 123 27.29 10.15 55.09
CA ASP A 123 28.43 10.97 55.57
C ASP A 123 28.82 10.53 57.01
N GLU A 124 30.04 10.10 57.37
CA GLU A 124 31.39 10.55 57.01
C GLU A 124 32.43 9.47 57.53
N PRO A 125 33.75 9.70 57.79
CA PRO A 125 34.87 8.89 57.33
C PRO A 125 35.72 8.25 58.47
N ALA A 126 36.82 7.56 58.11
CA ALA A 126 38.11 7.40 58.85
C ALA A 126 38.73 6.03 58.49
N ALA A 127 39.87 5.95 57.79
CA ALA A 127 41.22 6.17 58.31
C ALA A 127 41.55 5.33 59.56
N SER A 128 42.19 4.18 59.36
CA SER A 128 43.33 3.66 60.13
C SER A 128 44.01 2.54 59.34
#